data_AF-A0A2S7NR17-F1
#
_entry.id   AF-A0A2S7NR17-F1
#
_cell.length_a   1.000
_cell.length_b   1.000
_cell.length_c   1.000
_cell.angle_alpha   90.00
_cell.angle_beta   90.00
_cell.angle_gamma   90.00
#
_symmetry.space_group_name_H-M   'P 1'
#
loop_
_entity.id
_entity.type
_entity.pdbx_description
1 polymer ?
#
loop_
_entity_poly.entity_id
_entity_poly.type
_entity_poly.pdbx_seq_one_letter_code
_entity_poly.pdbx_strand_id
1 'polypeptide(L)'
;MYWAKEERFSGGDNHGVPWHEKLNKAIWRGVATGGRNKENNWKGFQRHRFIAMTNHTQVSRAESWEEIPKNFALPTSIYNIAAQQENRLGEWIEEWSDTGFIDLMCYPARDDGTCPYTSPHFSLKEGEKMSKQFNSKYIPDIDGNSFSGRYRGFLLSSSLPIKATIFREWHDSRLVAWKHFVPMDNRYMDFYGIMQYFVGYEGENYRVEGHDEAAERIAKAGQDWANKVLRREDMQIYVMRLLLEYARVSNDERDRLGFVRDLV
;
A
#
# COMPACT_ATOMS: atom_id res chain seq x y z
N MET A 1 14.00 7.25 -6.58
CA MET A 1 12.60 7.70 -6.44
C MET A 1 12.46 8.76 -5.35
N TYR A 2 12.64 8.46 -4.06
CA TYR A 2 12.39 9.43 -2.98
C TYR A 2 13.16 10.76 -3.06
N TRP A 3 14.37 10.76 -3.62
CA TRP A 3 15.18 11.98 -3.78
C TRP A 3 14.71 12.89 -4.93
N ALA A 4 14.08 12.32 -5.96
CA ALA A 4 13.91 12.95 -7.27
C ALA A 4 12.78 13.99 -7.35
N LYS A 5 12.09 14.30 -6.24
CA LYS A 5 10.95 15.24 -6.14
C LYS A 5 9.81 15.04 -7.16
N GLU A 6 9.77 13.90 -7.85
CA GLU A 6 8.71 13.60 -8.80
C GLU A 6 7.34 13.52 -8.09
N GLU A 7 6.40 14.36 -8.48
CA GLU A 7 5.07 14.45 -7.84
C GLU A 7 4.30 13.13 -7.83
N ARG A 8 4.51 12.26 -8.82
CA ARG A 8 3.90 10.91 -8.88
C ARG A 8 4.34 9.99 -7.73
N PHE A 9 5.41 10.34 -7.02
CA PHE A 9 5.97 9.58 -5.89
C PHE A 9 5.97 10.36 -4.57
N SER A 10 5.87 11.69 -4.60
CA SER A 10 5.86 12.53 -3.39
C SER A 10 4.50 13.14 -3.06
N GLY A 11 3.62 13.33 -4.04
CA GLY A 11 2.45 14.21 -3.90
C GLY A 11 2.78 15.70 -3.96
N GLY A 12 4.03 16.07 -4.26
CA GLY A 12 4.49 17.46 -4.20
C GLY A 12 4.51 17.99 -2.76
N ASP A 13 4.15 19.27 -2.59
CA ASP A 13 4.05 19.93 -1.28
C ASP A 13 2.64 19.82 -0.66
N ASN A 14 1.72 19.12 -1.33
CA ASN A 14 0.38 18.90 -0.82
C ASN A 14 0.35 17.62 0.01
N HIS A 15 -0.06 17.72 1.28
CA HIS A 15 -0.14 16.60 2.21
C HIS A 15 -1.58 16.11 2.48
N GLY A 16 -2.57 16.66 1.78
CA GLY A 16 -3.99 16.38 1.97
C GLY A 16 -4.67 17.27 3.02
N VAL A 17 -6.00 17.26 3.01
CA VAL A 17 -6.86 17.99 3.96
C VAL A 17 -6.78 17.41 5.38
N PRO A 18 -7.22 18.14 6.43
CA PRO A 18 -7.38 17.59 7.79
C PRO A 18 -8.19 16.30 7.82
N TRP A 19 -7.92 15.42 8.80
CA TRP A 19 -8.53 14.08 8.87
C TRP A 19 -10.06 14.08 8.80
N HIS A 20 -10.71 14.98 9.53
CA HIS A 20 -12.18 15.08 9.59
C HIS A 20 -12.83 15.50 8.27
N GLU A 21 -12.09 16.10 7.34
CA GLU A 21 -12.57 16.47 6.00
C GLU A 21 -12.34 15.36 4.96
N LYS A 22 -11.59 14.31 5.31
CA LYS A 22 -11.25 13.22 4.38
C LYS A 22 -12.44 12.31 4.11
N LEU A 23 -12.50 11.81 2.87
CA LEU A 23 -13.39 10.73 2.49
C LEU A 23 -13.04 9.46 3.26
N ASN A 24 -14.05 8.80 3.83
CA ASN A 24 -13.90 7.50 4.51
C ASN A 24 -13.73 6.35 3.49
N LYS A 25 -12.69 6.44 2.66
CA LYS A 25 -12.40 5.50 1.56
C LYS A 25 -10.96 5.02 1.60
N ALA A 26 -10.74 3.81 1.08
CA ALA A 26 -9.44 3.31 0.71
C ALA A 26 -9.19 3.55 -0.77
N ILE A 27 -8.18 4.37 -1.10
CA ILE A 27 -7.88 4.72 -2.49
C ILE A 27 -6.58 4.10 -2.97
N TRP A 28 -6.62 3.52 -4.18
CA TRP A 28 -5.42 3.10 -4.89
C TRP A 28 -5.58 3.34 -6.38
N ARG A 29 -4.66 4.10 -6.97
CA ARG A 29 -4.46 4.18 -8.42
C ARG A 29 -3.04 3.82 -8.76
N GLY A 30 -2.87 2.90 -9.70
CA GLY A 30 -1.55 2.45 -10.07
C GLY A 30 -1.53 1.65 -11.36
N VAL A 31 -0.32 1.46 -11.84
CA VAL A 31 -0.03 0.65 -13.02
C VAL A 31 0.14 -0.81 -12.59
N ALA A 32 -0.22 -1.76 -13.44
CA ALA A 32 -0.09 -3.20 -13.24
C ALA A 32 1.37 -3.73 -13.27
N THR A 33 2.29 -3.00 -12.63
CA THR A 33 3.67 -3.43 -12.40
C THR A 33 3.77 -4.48 -11.28
N GLY A 34 4.99 -4.92 -10.94
CA GLY A 34 5.21 -6.10 -10.09
C GLY A 34 6.06 -7.17 -10.76
N GLY A 35 6.47 -6.90 -12.00
CA GLY A 35 7.15 -7.79 -12.95
C GLY A 35 6.41 -7.76 -14.29
N ARG A 36 6.67 -8.75 -15.14
CA ARG A 36 6.08 -8.82 -16.49
C ARG A 36 4.91 -9.80 -16.50
N ASN A 37 3.71 -9.27 -16.39
CA ASN A 37 2.48 -10.04 -16.53
C ASN A 37 2.32 -10.52 -17.99
N LYS A 38 1.74 -11.71 -18.11
CA LYS A 38 1.45 -12.47 -19.31
C LYS A 38 0.17 -13.25 -19.07
N GLU A 39 -0.42 -13.77 -20.13
CA GLU A 39 -1.63 -14.59 -20.08
C GLU A 39 -1.57 -15.73 -19.06
N ASN A 40 -0.43 -16.40 -18.96
CA ASN A 40 -0.27 -17.57 -18.10
C ASN A 40 0.15 -17.27 -16.65
N ASN A 41 0.48 -16.01 -16.29
CA ASN A 41 1.06 -15.72 -14.97
C ASN A 41 0.44 -14.51 -14.24
N TRP A 42 -0.38 -13.67 -14.89
CA TRP A 42 -0.91 -12.44 -14.31
C TRP A 42 -1.64 -12.67 -12.97
N LYS A 43 -2.26 -13.85 -12.79
CA LYS A 43 -2.98 -14.26 -11.59
C LYS A 43 -2.12 -14.27 -10.33
N GLY A 44 -0.80 -14.47 -10.45
CA GLY A 44 0.12 -14.48 -9.32
C GLY A 44 0.56 -13.09 -8.86
N PHE A 45 0.33 -12.04 -9.65
CA PHE A 45 0.91 -10.73 -9.38
C PHE A 45 0.17 -9.98 -8.27
N GLN A 46 0.94 -9.52 -7.29
CA GLN A 46 0.48 -8.77 -6.12
C GLN A 46 -0.61 -7.73 -6.41
N ARG A 47 -0.38 -6.81 -7.35
CA ARG A 47 -1.37 -5.75 -7.64
C ARG A 47 -2.65 -6.28 -8.28
N HIS A 48 -2.56 -7.32 -9.14
CA HIS A 48 -3.74 -7.90 -9.77
C HIS A 48 -4.63 -8.58 -8.74
N ARG A 49 -4.02 -9.30 -7.79
CA ARG A 49 -4.74 -9.94 -6.68
C ARG A 49 -5.40 -8.89 -5.78
N PHE A 50 -4.66 -7.85 -5.40
CA PHE A 50 -5.18 -6.75 -4.60
C PHE A 50 -6.39 -6.08 -5.25
N ILE A 51 -6.30 -5.69 -6.53
CA ILE A 51 -7.41 -5.06 -7.24
C ILE A 51 -8.62 -5.97 -7.38
N ALA A 52 -8.43 -7.27 -7.60
CA ALA A 52 -9.55 -8.21 -7.65
C ALA A 52 -10.25 -8.35 -6.28
N MET A 53 -9.46 -8.37 -5.19
CA MET A 53 -9.98 -8.43 -3.81
C MET A 53 -10.74 -7.19 -3.38
N THR A 54 -10.38 -6.03 -3.90
CA THR A 54 -11.01 -4.75 -3.55
C THR A 54 -12.05 -4.32 -4.58
N ASN A 55 -12.44 -5.22 -5.49
CA ASN A 55 -13.50 -4.99 -6.48
C ASN A 55 -14.80 -5.64 -5.99
N HIS A 56 -15.77 -4.81 -5.59
CA HIS A 56 -17.05 -5.26 -5.07
C HIS A 56 -17.75 -6.27 -5.99
N THR A 57 -17.79 -6.02 -7.31
CA THR A 57 -18.45 -6.92 -8.27
C THR A 57 -17.80 -8.30 -8.33
N GLN A 58 -16.47 -8.38 -8.36
CA GLN A 58 -15.77 -9.67 -8.36
C GLN A 58 -15.97 -10.42 -7.05
N VAL A 59 -15.97 -9.71 -5.92
CA VAL A 59 -16.19 -10.31 -4.60
C VAL A 59 -17.64 -10.79 -4.44
N SER A 60 -18.64 -9.99 -4.83
CA SER A 60 -20.06 -10.40 -4.79
C SER A 60 -20.30 -11.69 -5.59
N ARG A 61 -19.74 -11.79 -6.79
CA ARG A 61 -19.92 -12.98 -7.65
C ARG A 61 -19.18 -14.22 -7.12
N ALA A 62 -18.08 -14.01 -6.40
CA ALA A 62 -17.40 -15.08 -5.69
C ALA A 62 -18.18 -15.54 -4.45
N GLU A 63 -18.75 -14.59 -3.70
CA GLU A 63 -19.56 -14.83 -2.51
C GLU A 63 -20.87 -15.57 -2.85
N SER A 64 -21.51 -15.21 -3.97
CA SER A 64 -22.73 -15.86 -4.48
C SER A 64 -22.48 -17.17 -5.25
N TRP A 65 -21.23 -17.62 -5.35
CA TRP A 65 -20.80 -18.79 -6.14
C TRP A 65 -21.11 -18.72 -7.64
N GLU A 66 -21.38 -17.53 -8.18
CA GLU A 66 -21.55 -17.31 -9.63
C GLU A 66 -20.25 -17.46 -10.41
N GLU A 67 -19.11 -17.09 -9.80
CA GLU A 67 -17.79 -17.19 -10.42
C GLU A 67 -16.73 -17.58 -9.41
N ILE A 68 -15.88 -18.56 -9.76
CA ILE A 68 -14.73 -18.94 -8.91
C ILE A 68 -13.67 -17.84 -9.02
N PRO A 69 -13.17 -17.29 -7.88
CA PRO A 69 -12.08 -16.30 -7.88
C PRO A 69 -10.88 -16.74 -8.72
N LYS A 70 -10.53 -15.93 -9.73
CA LYS A 70 -9.44 -16.28 -10.67
C LYS A 70 -8.05 -16.10 -10.09
N ASN A 71 -7.88 -15.13 -9.20
CA ASN A 71 -6.58 -14.68 -8.71
C ASN A 71 -6.60 -14.16 -7.27
N PHE A 72 -7.70 -14.32 -6.54
CA PHE A 72 -7.79 -13.95 -5.14
C PHE A 72 -8.50 -15.03 -4.33
N ALA A 73 -8.54 -14.86 -3.01
CA ALA A 73 -9.30 -15.71 -2.12
C ALA A 73 -10.21 -14.83 -1.25
N LEU A 74 -11.41 -15.33 -0.96
CA LEU A 74 -12.29 -14.74 0.05
C LEU A 74 -11.64 -14.86 1.45
N PRO A 75 -11.95 -13.95 2.39
CA PRO A 75 -11.40 -14.01 3.73
C PRO A 75 -11.77 -15.34 4.41
N THR A 76 -10.81 -15.89 5.17
CA THR A 76 -11.06 -17.05 6.03
C THR A 76 -11.80 -16.63 7.30
N SER A 77 -12.51 -17.57 7.92
CA SER A 77 -13.28 -17.33 9.17
C SER A 77 -12.47 -16.75 10.32
N ILE A 78 -11.13 -16.90 10.33
CA ILE A 78 -10.26 -16.34 11.38
C ILE A 78 -10.41 -14.82 11.57
N TYR A 79 -10.82 -14.09 10.52
CA TYR A 79 -10.99 -12.64 10.58
C TYR A 79 -12.37 -12.21 11.09
N ASN A 80 -13.34 -13.15 11.20
CA ASN A 80 -14.71 -12.89 11.64
C ASN A 80 -15.32 -11.64 10.98
N ILE A 81 -15.26 -11.58 9.64
CA ILE A 81 -15.81 -10.45 8.89
C ILE A 81 -17.33 -10.50 8.98
N ALA A 82 -17.95 -9.47 9.53
CA ALA A 82 -19.39 -9.37 9.76
C ALA A 82 -20.15 -9.33 8.44
N ALA A 83 -19.69 -8.52 7.47
CA ALA A 83 -20.28 -8.45 6.14
C ALA A 83 -20.32 -9.82 5.43
N GLN A 84 -19.27 -10.64 5.61
CA GLN A 84 -19.21 -12.00 5.05
C GLN A 84 -20.22 -12.94 5.73
N GLN A 85 -20.49 -12.76 7.01
CA GLN A 85 -21.49 -13.58 7.74
C GLN A 85 -22.92 -13.31 7.28
N GLU A 86 -23.17 -12.14 6.67
CA GLU A 86 -24.46 -11.79 6.07
C GLU A 86 -24.50 -12.02 4.55
N ASN A 87 -23.44 -12.56 3.94
CA ASN A 87 -23.26 -12.65 2.47
C ASN A 87 -23.36 -11.28 1.76
N ARG A 88 -22.80 -10.25 2.39
CA ARG A 88 -22.79 -8.85 1.90
C ARG A 88 -21.37 -8.29 1.81
N LEU A 89 -20.35 -9.15 1.70
CA LEU A 89 -18.95 -8.73 1.67
C LEU A 89 -18.69 -7.82 0.47
N GLY A 90 -19.21 -8.17 -0.71
CA GLY A 90 -19.06 -7.34 -1.91
C GLY A 90 -19.72 -5.96 -1.74
N GLU A 91 -20.97 -5.92 -1.26
CA GLU A 91 -21.70 -4.66 -1.00
C GLU A 91 -20.93 -3.75 -0.02
N TRP A 92 -20.44 -4.31 1.09
CA TRP A 92 -19.66 -3.54 2.05
C TRP A 92 -18.34 -3.00 1.45
N ILE A 93 -17.68 -3.76 0.57
CA ILE A 93 -16.48 -3.28 -0.14
C ILE A 93 -16.80 -2.06 -1.02
N GLU A 94 -17.98 -1.99 -1.62
CA GLU A 94 -18.39 -0.87 -2.49
C GLU A 94 -18.42 0.47 -1.73
N GLU A 95 -18.76 0.44 -0.44
CA GLU A 95 -18.89 1.63 0.40
C GLU A 95 -17.56 2.37 0.59
N TRP A 96 -16.46 1.63 0.74
CA TRP A 96 -15.16 2.19 1.09
C TRP A 96 -14.07 2.03 0.02
N SER A 97 -14.17 1.07 -0.90
CA SER A 97 -13.09 0.79 -1.85
C SER A 97 -13.15 1.70 -3.07
N ASP A 98 -12.11 2.49 -3.28
CA ASP A 98 -11.85 3.15 -4.55
C ASP A 98 -10.47 2.75 -5.11
N THR A 99 -10.39 1.54 -5.62
CA THR A 99 -9.16 0.98 -6.19
C THR A 99 -9.29 0.74 -7.69
N GLY A 100 -8.18 0.80 -8.43
CA GLY A 100 -8.18 0.44 -9.85
C GLY A 100 -6.85 0.64 -10.55
N PHE A 101 -6.67 -0.10 -11.66
CA PHE A 101 -5.54 0.10 -12.56
C PHE A 101 -5.76 1.32 -13.45
N ILE A 102 -4.68 2.05 -13.72
CA ILE A 102 -4.67 3.13 -14.73
C ILE A 102 -4.04 2.66 -16.05
N ASP A 103 -3.28 1.56 -15.99
CA ASP A 103 -2.61 0.92 -17.11
C ASP A 103 -2.35 -0.55 -16.74
N LEU A 104 -2.69 -1.47 -17.66
CA LEU A 104 -2.56 -2.93 -17.50
C LEU A 104 -1.15 -3.46 -17.80
N MET A 105 -0.22 -2.62 -18.27
CA MET A 105 1.16 -2.97 -18.66
C MET A 105 1.21 -4.20 -19.58
N CYS A 106 0.33 -4.23 -20.58
CA CYS A 106 0.24 -5.40 -21.44
C CYS A 106 1.56 -5.65 -22.19
N TYR A 107 1.88 -6.93 -22.38
CA TYR A 107 2.94 -7.36 -23.28
C TYR A 107 2.40 -8.30 -24.38
N PRO A 108 2.69 -8.03 -25.68
CA PRO A 108 3.30 -6.79 -26.19
C PRO A 108 2.42 -5.58 -25.90
N ALA A 109 3.03 -4.39 -25.83
CA ALA A 109 2.30 -3.14 -25.60
C ALA A 109 1.30 -2.90 -26.74
N ARG A 110 0.16 -2.31 -26.42
CA ARG A 110 -0.91 -2.00 -27.36
C ARG A 110 -1.29 -0.52 -27.22
N ASP A 111 -1.49 0.15 -28.33
CA ASP A 111 -1.78 1.59 -28.37
C ASP A 111 -3.16 1.93 -27.76
N ASP A 112 -4.08 0.96 -27.75
CA ASP A 112 -5.43 1.08 -27.18
C ASP A 112 -5.46 0.94 -25.64
N GLY A 113 -4.31 0.67 -25.00
CA GLY A 113 -4.21 0.44 -23.55
C GLY A 113 -4.88 -0.85 -23.06
N THR A 114 -5.46 -1.65 -23.98
CA THR A 114 -6.11 -2.92 -23.66
C THR A 114 -5.08 -4.03 -23.49
N CYS A 115 -5.54 -5.14 -22.92
CA CYS A 115 -4.75 -6.35 -22.80
C CYS A 115 -5.61 -7.60 -22.97
N PRO A 116 -5.37 -8.45 -23.98
CA PRO A 116 -6.24 -9.59 -24.28
C PRO A 116 -6.52 -10.52 -23.10
N TYR A 117 -5.55 -10.67 -22.19
CA TYR A 117 -5.63 -11.60 -21.07
C TYR A 117 -5.95 -10.96 -19.71
N THR A 118 -5.99 -9.63 -19.59
CA THR A 118 -6.38 -8.96 -18.34
C THR A 118 -7.56 -7.99 -18.49
N SER A 119 -7.81 -7.41 -19.67
CA SER A 119 -9.00 -6.59 -19.94
C SER A 119 -10.34 -7.30 -19.67
N PRO A 120 -10.49 -8.62 -19.89
CA PRO A 120 -11.70 -9.33 -19.49
C PRO A 120 -11.93 -9.42 -17.98
N HIS A 121 -10.96 -9.01 -17.15
CA HIS A 121 -11.00 -9.15 -15.69
C HIS A 121 -10.84 -7.81 -14.95
N PHE A 122 -10.27 -6.80 -15.61
CA PHE A 122 -9.98 -5.51 -15.01
C PHE A 122 -10.40 -4.38 -15.93
N SER A 123 -11.14 -3.43 -15.38
CA SER A 123 -11.45 -2.16 -16.01
C SER A 123 -10.43 -1.10 -15.59
N LEU A 124 -9.98 -0.29 -16.55
CA LEU A 124 -9.12 0.85 -16.26
C LEU A 124 -9.93 1.97 -15.61
N LYS A 125 -9.31 2.67 -14.66
CA LYS A 125 -9.79 3.90 -14.05
C LYS A 125 -8.92 5.08 -14.49
N GLU A 126 -9.49 6.28 -14.44
CA GLU A 126 -8.73 7.50 -14.69
C GLU A 126 -7.54 7.64 -13.72
N GLY A 127 -6.44 8.15 -14.24
CA GLY A 127 -5.25 8.45 -13.47
C GLY A 127 -5.50 9.56 -12.46
N GLU A 128 -5.25 9.29 -11.18
CA GLU A 128 -5.42 10.28 -10.11
C GLU A 128 -4.06 10.76 -9.60
N LYS A 129 -3.89 12.07 -9.49
CA LYS A 129 -2.67 12.64 -8.89
C LYS A 129 -2.53 12.15 -7.45
N MET A 130 -1.31 11.83 -7.05
CA MET A 130 -1.04 11.33 -5.69
C MET A 130 -1.53 12.31 -4.60
N SER A 131 -1.39 13.61 -4.81
CA SER A 131 -1.92 14.63 -3.90
C SER A 131 -3.44 14.62 -3.74
N LYS A 132 -4.19 14.31 -4.80
CA LYS A 132 -5.65 14.16 -4.73
C LYS A 132 -6.07 12.88 -4.02
N GLN A 133 -5.27 11.81 -4.12
CA GLN A 133 -5.49 10.58 -3.35
C GLN A 133 -5.38 10.84 -1.83
N PHE A 134 -4.66 11.87 -1.40
CA PHE A 134 -4.58 12.26 0.02
C PHE A 134 -5.88 12.81 0.60
N ASN A 135 -6.94 12.97 -0.20
CA ASN A 135 -8.28 13.29 0.30
C ASN A 135 -9.02 12.08 0.87
N SER A 136 -8.47 10.87 0.73
CA SER A 136 -9.04 9.64 1.32
C SER A 136 -8.32 9.27 2.60
N LYS A 137 -9.04 8.69 3.57
CA LYS A 137 -8.48 8.30 4.87
C LYS A 137 -7.44 7.18 4.75
N TYR A 138 -7.68 6.18 3.91
CA TYR A 138 -6.83 4.98 3.84
C TYR A 138 -6.11 4.89 2.50
N ILE A 139 -4.79 4.65 2.53
CA ILE A 139 -3.98 4.54 1.32
C ILE A 139 -3.17 3.23 1.36
N PRO A 140 -3.66 2.18 0.69
CA PRO A 140 -2.90 0.96 0.51
C PRO A 140 -1.60 1.19 -0.26
N ASP A 141 -0.48 0.68 0.25
CA ASP A 141 0.83 0.71 -0.37
C ASP A 141 1.25 -0.70 -0.77
N ILE A 142 1.32 -0.92 -2.08
CA ILE A 142 1.62 -2.23 -2.69
C ILE A 142 2.86 -2.09 -3.57
N ASP A 143 3.80 -3.02 -3.39
CA ASP A 143 5.03 -3.09 -4.17
C ASP A 143 4.77 -3.12 -5.69
N GLY A 144 5.71 -2.59 -6.45
CA GLY A 144 5.76 -2.69 -7.91
C GLY A 144 6.87 -3.67 -8.32
N ASN A 145 7.63 -3.32 -9.35
CA ASN A 145 8.82 -4.11 -9.73
C ASN A 145 9.88 -4.16 -8.62
N SER A 146 9.82 -3.19 -7.69
CA SER A 146 10.56 -3.14 -6.44
C SER A 146 9.63 -2.54 -5.37
N PHE A 147 10.19 -2.00 -4.28
CA PHE A 147 9.44 -1.26 -3.27
C PHE A 147 8.57 -0.16 -3.91
N SER A 148 7.45 0.15 -3.27
CA SER A 148 6.61 1.27 -3.70
C SER A 148 7.31 2.61 -3.45
N GLY A 149 7.73 3.27 -4.53
CA GLY A 149 8.32 4.62 -4.46
C GLY A 149 7.38 5.71 -3.92
N ARG A 150 6.09 5.39 -3.68
CA ARG A 150 5.09 6.31 -3.11
C ARG A 150 5.05 6.29 -1.58
N TYR A 151 5.61 5.26 -0.94
CA TYR A 151 5.39 5.02 0.49
C TYR A 151 5.80 6.21 1.37
N ARG A 152 6.97 6.81 1.11
CA ARG A 152 7.40 8.02 1.82
C ARG A 152 6.42 9.18 1.65
N GLY A 153 5.87 9.38 0.45
CA GLY A 153 4.88 10.43 0.22
C GLY A 153 3.57 10.16 0.98
N PHE A 154 3.15 8.88 1.09
CA PHE A 154 2.01 8.49 1.92
C PHE A 154 2.23 8.78 3.40
N LEU A 155 3.40 8.43 3.92
CA LEU A 155 3.77 8.74 5.31
C LEU A 155 3.80 10.25 5.59
N LEU A 156 4.14 11.08 4.61
CA LEU A 156 4.14 12.54 4.75
C LEU A 156 2.75 13.17 4.54
N SER A 157 1.79 12.41 4.00
CA SER A 157 0.40 12.86 3.91
C SER A 157 -0.29 12.77 5.26
N SER A 158 -1.46 13.40 5.39
CA SER A 158 -2.34 13.26 6.56
C SER A 158 -3.22 12.01 6.51
N SER A 159 -3.03 11.12 5.53
CA SER A 159 -3.80 9.87 5.35
C SER A 159 -3.08 8.70 6.02
N LEU A 160 -3.79 7.60 6.27
CA LEU A 160 -3.25 6.40 6.89
C LEU A 160 -2.66 5.43 5.84
N PRO A 161 -1.33 5.20 5.80
CA PRO A 161 -0.75 4.20 4.91
C PRO A 161 -0.98 2.79 5.45
N ILE A 162 -1.46 1.90 4.58
CA ILE A 162 -1.62 0.46 4.86
C ILE A 162 -0.65 -0.31 3.96
N LYS A 163 0.46 -0.79 4.50
CA LYS A 163 1.60 -1.27 3.69
C LYS A 163 1.70 -2.78 3.66
N ALA A 164 1.76 -3.33 2.45
CA ALA A 164 2.21 -4.68 2.18
C ALA A 164 3.50 -4.61 1.35
N THR A 165 4.58 -5.17 1.88
CA THR A 165 5.87 -5.19 1.18
C THR A 165 6.66 -6.47 1.46
N ILE A 166 7.52 -6.84 0.52
CA ILE A 166 8.59 -7.83 0.75
C ILE A 166 9.98 -7.16 0.78
N PHE A 167 10.08 -5.89 0.43
CA PHE A 167 11.34 -5.18 0.33
C PHE A 167 11.72 -4.55 1.67
N ARG A 168 13.03 -4.53 1.93
CA ARG A 168 13.63 -3.72 3.00
C ARG A 168 14.04 -2.37 2.43
N GLU A 169 13.71 -1.30 3.14
CA GLU A 169 14.08 0.06 2.76
C GLU A 169 14.99 0.71 3.84
N TRP A 170 15.77 1.72 3.43
CA TRP A 170 16.75 2.41 4.29
C TRP A 170 16.15 3.06 5.55
N HIS A 171 14.83 3.23 5.59
CA HIS A 171 14.10 3.89 6.66
C HIS A 171 13.32 2.93 7.57
N ASP A 172 13.29 1.63 7.28
CA ASP A 172 12.46 0.66 8.00
C ASP A 172 12.74 0.65 9.51
N SER A 173 14.01 0.77 9.91
CA SER A 173 14.41 0.79 11.33
C SER A 173 13.92 2.03 12.08
N ARG A 174 13.42 3.04 11.36
CA ARG A 174 12.85 4.26 11.94
C ARG A 174 11.33 4.16 12.07
N LEU A 175 10.67 3.22 11.41
CA LEU A 175 9.22 3.13 11.39
C LEU A 175 8.73 1.96 12.25
N VAL A 176 7.59 2.14 12.92
CA VAL A 176 7.02 1.14 13.82
C VAL A 176 5.61 0.83 13.34
N ALA A 177 5.37 -0.44 13.03
CA ALA A 177 4.05 -0.93 12.63
C ALA A 177 3.03 -0.66 13.75
N TRP A 178 1.78 -0.37 13.37
CA TRP A 178 0.67 0.04 14.24
C TRP A 178 0.86 1.36 14.99
N LYS A 179 2.00 2.04 14.81
CA LYS A 179 2.25 3.37 15.34
C LYS A 179 2.37 4.43 14.24
N HIS A 180 3.11 4.13 13.17
CA HIS A 180 3.36 5.06 12.07
C HIS A 180 2.65 4.66 10.77
N PHE A 181 2.22 3.40 10.66
CA PHE A 181 1.50 2.84 9.52
C PHE A 181 0.83 1.53 9.95
N VAL A 182 -0.09 1.02 9.14
CA VAL A 182 -0.71 -0.29 9.37
C VAL A 182 -0.03 -1.34 8.47
N PRO A 183 0.53 -2.44 9.02
CA PRO A 183 1.06 -3.52 8.21
C PRO A 183 -0.06 -4.38 7.62
N MET A 184 0.17 -4.94 6.43
CA MET A 184 -0.74 -5.86 5.75
C MET A 184 0.04 -7.03 5.13
N ASP A 185 -0.51 -8.24 5.20
CA ASP A 185 0.06 -9.46 4.62
C ASP A 185 0.06 -9.37 3.08
N ASN A 186 1.06 -9.95 2.41
CA ASN A 186 1.17 -9.95 0.94
C ASN A 186 0.13 -10.86 0.24
N ARG A 187 -0.70 -11.58 1.00
CA ARG A 187 -1.91 -12.27 0.56
C ARG A 187 -3.17 -11.40 0.72
N TYR A 188 -3.06 -10.29 1.44
CA TYR A 188 -4.08 -9.24 1.64
C TYR A 188 -5.37 -9.67 2.34
N MET A 189 -5.52 -10.92 2.77
CA MET A 189 -6.75 -11.39 3.41
C MET A 189 -7.07 -10.62 4.70
N ASP A 190 -6.02 -10.16 5.40
CA ASP A 190 -6.11 -9.30 6.57
C ASP A 190 -6.60 -7.89 6.25
N PHE A 191 -6.57 -7.47 4.98
CA PHE A 191 -7.08 -6.17 4.56
C PHE A 191 -8.56 -6.00 4.87
N TYR A 192 -9.38 -7.05 4.69
CA TYR A 192 -10.80 -6.99 5.10
C TYR A 192 -10.95 -6.78 6.60
N GLY A 193 -10.13 -7.45 7.42
CA GLY A 193 -10.13 -7.26 8.88
C GLY A 193 -9.67 -5.85 9.28
N ILE A 194 -8.62 -5.34 8.63
CA ILE A 194 -8.12 -3.98 8.80
C ILE A 194 -9.23 -2.96 8.49
N MET A 195 -9.91 -3.13 7.35
CA MET A 195 -10.98 -2.22 6.96
C MET A 195 -12.19 -2.33 7.89
N GLN A 196 -12.59 -3.53 8.33
CA GLN A 196 -13.68 -3.69 9.31
C GLN A 196 -13.33 -3.02 10.64
N TYR A 197 -12.08 -3.13 11.10
CA TYR A 197 -11.66 -2.48 12.35
C TYR A 197 -11.78 -0.95 12.26
N PHE A 198 -11.33 -0.34 11.15
CA PHE A 198 -11.31 1.12 11.04
C PHE A 198 -12.62 1.72 10.55
N VAL A 199 -13.23 1.15 9.52
CA VAL A 199 -14.48 1.65 8.90
C VAL A 199 -15.71 1.16 9.65
N GLY A 200 -15.65 -0.01 10.27
CA GLY A 200 -16.81 -0.67 10.85
C GLY A 200 -17.68 -1.36 9.80
N TYR A 201 -18.83 -1.86 10.26
CA TYR A 201 -19.85 -2.49 9.43
C TYR A 201 -21.22 -2.30 10.10
N GLU A 202 -22.24 -1.95 9.33
CA GLU A 202 -23.63 -1.88 9.80
C GLU A 202 -24.52 -2.65 8.82
N GLY A 203 -24.87 -3.88 9.21
CA GLY A 203 -25.75 -4.77 8.47
C GLY A 203 -27.09 -4.95 9.17
N GLU A 204 -27.85 -5.96 8.76
CA GLU A 204 -29.17 -6.24 9.35
C GLU A 204 -29.02 -6.95 10.70
N ASN A 205 -28.05 -7.86 10.80
CA ASN A 205 -27.85 -8.73 11.95
C ASN A 205 -26.58 -8.40 12.73
N TYR A 206 -25.60 -7.74 12.10
CA TYR A 206 -24.34 -7.40 12.73
C TYR A 206 -24.08 -5.90 12.68
N ARG A 207 -23.53 -5.39 13.79
CA ARG A 207 -22.98 -4.04 13.88
C ARG A 207 -21.60 -4.10 14.51
N VAL A 208 -20.62 -3.55 13.80
CA VAL A 208 -19.24 -3.43 14.23
C VAL A 208 -18.88 -1.95 14.18
N GLU A 209 -18.60 -1.37 15.34
CA GLU A 209 -18.17 0.03 15.43
C GLU A 209 -16.79 0.21 14.78
N GLY A 210 -16.66 1.27 13.97
CA GLY A 210 -15.40 1.67 13.37
C GLY A 210 -14.49 2.40 14.37
N HIS A 211 -13.19 2.26 14.20
CA HIS A 211 -12.17 2.89 15.05
C HIS A 211 -11.49 4.07 14.34
N ASP A 212 -12.28 5.04 13.88
CA ASP A 212 -11.78 6.19 13.09
C ASP A 212 -10.72 7.00 13.84
N GLU A 213 -10.92 7.25 15.14
CA GLU A 213 -9.92 7.95 15.96
C GLU A 213 -8.59 7.18 16.05
N ALA A 214 -8.62 5.84 16.05
CA ALA A 214 -7.40 5.05 16.07
C ALA A 214 -6.66 5.20 14.74
N ALA A 215 -7.39 5.22 13.61
CA ALA A 215 -6.80 5.47 12.30
C ALA A 215 -6.15 6.86 12.22
N GLU A 216 -6.83 7.90 12.72
CA GLU A 216 -6.30 9.26 12.77
C GLU A 216 -5.01 9.34 13.61
N ARG A 217 -5.00 8.70 14.79
CA ARG A 217 -3.83 8.69 15.68
C ARG A 217 -2.61 8.07 15.00
N ILE A 218 -2.79 6.97 14.25
CA ILE A 218 -1.69 6.33 13.52
C ILE A 218 -1.23 7.21 12.35
N ALA A 219 -2.15 7.77 11.57
CA ALA A 219 -1.83 8.65 10.44
C ALA A 219 -1.03 9.87 10.89
N LYS A 220 -1.51 10.56 11.93
CA LYS A 220 -0.84 11.74 12.50
C LYS A 220 0.51 11.40 13.11
N ALA A 221 0.61 10.32 13.89
CA ALA A 221 1.89 9.89 14.45
C ALA A 221 2.89 9.50 13.35
N GLY A 222 2.43 8.85 12.28
CA GLY A 222 3.23 8.55 11.09
C GLY A 222 3.74 9.81 10.40
N GLN A 223 2.86 10.78 10.16
CA GLN A 223 3.21 12.05 9.55
C GLN A 223 4.18 12.87 10.40
N ASP A 224 3.89 13.05 11.68
CA ASP A 224 4.74 13.81 12.61
C ASP A 224 6.14 13.19 12.70
N TRP A 225 6.23 11.86 12.68
CA TRP A 225 7.50 11.17 12.73
C TRP A 225 8.25 11.21 11.40
N ALA A 226 7.55 10.99 10.28
CA ALA A 226 8.13 11.06 8.94
C ALA A 226 8.76 12.43 8.66
N ASN A 227 8.11 13.51 9.11
CA ASN A 227 8.64 14.87 9.01
C ASN A 227 9.93 15.11 9.83
N LYS A 228 10.23 14.25 10.81
CA LYS A 228 11.44 14.35 11.65
C LYS A 228 12.58 13.46 11.17
N VAL A 229 12.27 12.29 10.62
CA VAL A 229 13.27 11.23 10.40
C VAL A 229 13.41 10.74 8.96
N LEU A 230 12.53 11.19 8.05
CA LEU A 230 12.54 10.82 6.63
C LEU A 230 12.82 12.03 5.73
N ARG A 231 13.43 13.10 6.23
CA ARG A 231 13.75 14.29 5.44
C ARG A 231 14.87 13.98 4.46
N ARG A 232 15.15 14.95 3.58
CA ARG A 232 16.23 14.81 2.59
C ARG A 232 17.59 14.78 3.27
N GLU A 233 17.75 15.58 4.31
CA GLU A 233 18.93 15.61 5.17
C GLU A 233 19.18 14.22 5.79
N ASP A 234 18.12 13.54 6.25
CA ASP A 234 18.23 12.20 6.82
C ASP A 234 18.66 11.16 5.77
N MET A 235 18.23 11.31 4.50
CA MET A 235 18.72 10.48 3.38
C MET A 235 20.20 10.74 3.10
N GLN A 236 20.62 12.00 3.06
CA GLN A 236 22.02 12.36 2.81
C GLN A 236 22.93 11.82 3.92
N ILE A 237 22.55 11.99 5.19
CA ILE A 237 23.28 11.47 6.34
C ILE A 237 23.34 9.94 6.27
N TYR A 238 22.24 9.27 5.92
CA TYR A 238 22.22 7.82 5.76
C TYR A 238 23.20 7.36 4.69
N VAL A 239 23.16 7.96 3.50
CA VAL A 239 24.07 7.61 2.39
C VAL A 239 25.53 7.90 2.76
N MET A 240 25.82 9.03 3.39
CA MET A 240 27.15 9.37 3.86
C MET A 240 27.67 8.31 4.85
N ARG A 241 26.89 7.97 5.88
CA ARG A 241 27.27 6.94 6.87
C ARG A 241 27.44 5.57 6.22
N LEU A 242 26.55 5.20 5.31
CA LEU A 242 26.64 3.95 4.56
C LEU A 242 27.95 3.87 3.77
N LEU A 243 28.34 4.94 3.08
CA LEU A 243 29.58 4.97 2.31
C LEU A 243 30.82 4.93 3.22
N LEU A 244 30.79 5.60 4.38
CA LEU A 244 31.88 5.52 5.37
C LEU A 244 32.04 4.10 5.92
N GLU A 245 30.95 3.44 6.30
CA GLU A 245 31.00 2.05 6.79
C GLU A 245 31.40 1.08 5.69
N TYR A 246 30.88 1.27 4.47
CA TYR A 246 31.28 0.47 3.32
C TYR A 246 32.79 0.59 3.04
N ALA A 247 33.33 1.80 3.07
CA ALA A 247 34.76 2.04 2.90
C ALA A 247 35.58 1.38 4.02
N ARG A 248 35.11 1.46 5.28
CA ARG A 248 35.75 0.80 6.43
C ARG A 248 35.78 -0.72 6.27
N VAL A 249 34.64 -1.34 5.94
CA VAL A 249 34.50 -2.81 5.83
C VAL A 249 35.20 -3.36 4.58
N SER A 250 35.28 -2.58 3.51
CA SER A 250 35.92 -3.00 2.25
C SER A 250 37.44 -2.76 2.22
N ASN A 251 38.01 -2.12 3.26
CA ASN A 251 39.44 -1.84 3.28
C ASN A 251 40.26 -3.10 3.59
N ASP A 252 41.41 -3.26 2.94
CA ASP A 252 42.33 -4.38 3.21
C ASP A 252 42.85 -4.36 4.65
N GLU A 253 43.03 -3.17 5.23
CA GLU A 253 43.42 -2.96 6.62
C GLU A 253 42.21 -2.78 7.56
N ARG A 254 41.01 -3.23 7.19
CA ARG A 254 39.78 -3.10 8.01
C ARG A 254 39.90 -3.63 9.44
N ASP A 255 40.79 -4.60 9.68
CA ASP A 255 41.06 -5.16 11.01
C ASP A 255 41.87 -4.20 11.91
N ARG A 256 42.46 -3.16 11.31
CA ARG A 256 43.25 -2.11 11.98
C ARG A 256 42.58 -0.73 11.90
N LEU A 257 41.73 -0.51 10.89
CA LEU A 257 41.00 0.74 10.70
C LEU A 257 39.78 0.84 11.64
N GLY A 258 39.73 1.93 12.39
CA GLY A 258 38.62 2.23 13.29
C GLY A 258 38.80 1.71 14.72
N PHE A 259 39.96 1.12 15.04
CA PHE A 259 40.30 0.75 16.42
C PHE A 259 41.13 1.87 17.06
N VAL A 260 40.46 2.70 17.88
CA VAL A 260 41.15 3.66 18.75
C VAL A 260 40.76 3.31 20.20
N ARG A 261 41.65 2.57 20.89
CA ARG A 261 41.61 2.10 22.31
C ARG A 261 40.78 0.82 22.61
N ASP A 262 41.23 -0.41 22.30
CA ASP A 262 42.25 -1.14 23.08
C ASP A 262 43.74 -0.95 22.68
N LEU A 263 44.08 0.18 22.08
CA LEU A 263 45.43 0.78 22.19
C LEU A 263 45.79 1.01 23.68
N VAL A 264 46.30 -0.06 24.33
CA VAL A 264 47.13 -0.05 25.55
C VAL A 264 48.59 -0.09 25.11
#